data_AF-A0A1C5K4Q9-F1
#
_entry.id   AF-A0A1C5K4Q9-F1
#
_cell.length_a   1.000
_cell.length_b   1.000
_cell.length_c   1.000
_cell.angle_alpha   90.00
_cell.angle_beta   90.00
_cell.angle_gamma   90.00
#
_symmetry.space_group_name_H-M   'P 1'
#
loop_
_entity.id
_entity.type
_entity.pdbx_description
1 polymer ?
#
loop_
_entity_poly.entity_id
_entity_poly.type
_entity_poly.pdbx_seq_one_letter_code
_entity_poly.pdbx_strand_id
1 'polypeptide(L)'
;MPQVEVDDGTDDYLTFAASIAGITKGEVVARLVAQARAGSVPAPEENADQEPASVRVYADYAGHRTYGLFVPGPGRIEITSGPLSGRSFRTPSQAAREIVKHYNPDVSPHRNGWSFFALVSTGAPLQTLRYRAV
;
A
#
# COMPACT_ATOMS: atom_id res chain seq x y z
N MET A 1 28.86 2.54 -26.23
CA MET A 1 27.77 2.47 -25.23
C MET A 1 26.53 1.95 -25.92
N PRO A 2 25.72 1.08 -25.31
CA PRO A 2 24.46 0.65 -25.90
C PRO A 2 23.56 1.87 -26.12
N GLN A 3 22.87 1.91 -27.27
CA GLN A 3 21.91 2.96 -27.61
C GLN A 3 20.50 2.38 -27.51
N VAL A 4 19.57 3.19 -26.99
CA VAL A 4 18.15 2.86 -26.86
C VAL A 4 17.37 3.92 -27.59
N GLU A 5 16.48 3.49 -28.47
CA GLU A 5 15.57 4.39 -29.20
C GLU A 5 14.34 4.66 -28.34
N VAL A 6 13.95 5.93 -28.24
CA VAL A 6 12.79 6.41 -27.49
C VAL A 6 12.04 7.41 -28.36
N ASP A 7 10.73 7.53 -28.16
CA ASP A 7 9.94 8.57 -28.83
C ASP A 7 10.26 9.97 -28.27
N ASP A 8 9.93 11.02 -29.05
CA ASP A 8 10.21 12.41 -28.69
C ASP A 8 9.60 12.82 -27.34
N GLY A 9 8.39 12.33 -27.03
CA GLY A 9 7.73 12.63 -25.76
C GLY A 9 8.47 12.01 -24.57
N THR A 10 8.90 10.76 -24.70
CA THR A 10 9.72 10.08 -23.69
C THR A 10 11.08 10.79 -23.52
N ASP A 11 11.71 11.26 -24.60
CA ASP A 11 12.95 12.03 -24.51
C ASP A 11 12.76 13.36 -23.76
N ASP A 12 11.66 14.07 -24.00
CA ASP A 12 11.30 15.29 -23.27
C ASP A 12 11.15 15.02 -21.77
N TYR A 13 10.44 13.95 -21.39
CA TYR A 13 10.28 13.57 -19.98
C TYR A 13 11.62 13.20 -19.33
N LEU A 14 12.50 12.48 -20.05
CA LEU A 14 13.84 12.15 -19.55
C LEU A 14 14.71 13.40 -19.39
N THR A 15 14.62 14.36 -20.31
CA THR A 15 15.30 15.67 -20.23
C THR A 15 14.82 16.44 -19.01
N PHE A 16 13.51 16.51 -18.82
CA PHE A 16 12.91 17.20 -17.69
C PHE A 16 13.32 16.58 -16.35
N ALA A 17 13.21 15.26 -16.22
CA ALA A 17 13.61 14.54 -15.00
C ALA A 17 15.11 14.69 -14.69
N ALA A 18 15.96 14.64 -15.72
CA ALA A 18 17.39 14.88 -15.62
C ALA A 18 17.68 16.30 -15.09
N SER A 19 16.98 17.31 -15.61
CA SER A 19 17.15 18.70 -15.21
C SER A 19 16.77 18.97 -13.75
N ILE A 20 15.66 18.37 -13.26
CA ILE A 20 15.22 18.53 -11.86
C ILE A 20 16.19 17.85 -10.90
N ALA A 21 16.66 16.66 -11.26
CA ALA A 21 17.51 15.85 -10.39
C ALA A 21 19.00 16.19 -10.50
N GLY A 22 19.40 17.05 -11.45
CA GLY A 22 20.80 17.42 -11.70
C GLY A 22 21.66 16.23 -12.15
N ILE A 23 21.08 15.27 -12.86
CA ILE A 23 21.74 14.03 -13.31
C ILE A 23 21.57 13.85 -14.82
N THR A 24 22.28 12.89 -15.41
CA THR A 24 22.14 12.57 -16.85
C THR A 24 20.86 11.78 -17.15
N LYS A 25 20.36 11.85 -18.40
CA LYS A 25 19.24 11.00 -18.88
C LYS A 25 19.51 9.51 -18.65
N GLY A 26 20.75 9.06 -18.86
CA GLY A 26 21.17 7.68 -18.62
C GLY A 26 21.05 7.28 -17.14
N GLU A 27 21.34 8.18 -16.20
CA GLU A 27 21.13 7.94 -14.77
C GLU A 27 19.65 7.93 -14.38
N VAL A 28 18.82 8.75 -15.02
CA VAL A 28 17.36 8.67 -14.86
C VAL A 28 16.86 7.29 -15.26
N VAL A 29 17.26 6.79 -16.43
CA VAL A 29 16.91 5.44 -16.90
C VAL A 29 17.46 4.38 -15.94
N ALA A 30 18.71 4.49 -15.50
CA ALA A 30 19.30 3.54 -14.56
C ALA A 30 18.53 3.50 -13.22
N ARG A 31 18.09 4.65 -12.70
CA ARG A 31 17.25 4.72 -11.50
C ARG A 31 15.86 4.15 -11.71
N LEU A 32 15.23 4.41 -12.86
CA LEU A 32 13.95 3.82 -13.21
C LEU A 32 14.06 2.30 -13.34
N VAL A 33 15.12 1.79 -13.97
CA VAL A 33 15.40 0.35 -14.06
C VAL A 33 15.70 -0.24 -12.69
N ALA A 34 16.45 0.45 -11.82
CA ALA A 34 16.72 0.00 -10.46
C ALA A 34 15.44 -0.02 -9.61
N GLN A 35 14.58 0.98 -9.73
CA GLN A 35 13.28 1.03 -9.06
C GLN A 35 12.32 -0.02 -9.61
N ALA A 36 12.28 -0.22 -10.93
CA ALA A 36 11.51 -1.27 -11.56
C ALA A 36 12.02 -2.63 -11.08
N ARG A 37 13.34 -2.85 -11.03
CA ARG A 37 13.95 -4.07 -10.48
C ARG A 37 13.69 -4.24 -8.99
N ALA A 38 13.68 -3.17 -8.20
CA ALA A 38 13.35 -3.19 -6.77
C ALA A 38 11.85 -3.41 -6.52
N GLY A 39 10.98 -2.92 -7.41
CA GLY A 39 9.56 -3.24 -7.46
C GLY A 39 9.28 -4.61 -8.08
N SER A 40 10.22 -5.15 -8.86
CA SER A 40 10.32 -6.53 -9.34
C SER A 40 11.14 -7.41 -8.42
N VAL A 41 11.51 -6.94 -7.22
CA VAL A 41 11.80 -7.85 -6.12
C VAL A 41 10.42 -8.25 -5.62
N PRO A 42 9.91 -9.46 -5.94
CA PRO A 42 8.90 -10.03 -5.08
C PRO A 42 9.54 -10.03 -3.68
N ALA A 43 8.96 -9.27 -2.75
CA ALA A 43 9.07 -9.64 -1.35
C ALA A 43 8.79 -11.15 -1.28
N PRO A 44 9.57 -11.90 -0.49
CA PRO A 44 9.73 -13.34 -0.65
C PRO A 44 8.38 -14.01 -0.89
N GLU A 45 8.30 -14.75 -1.99
CA GLU A 45 7.14 -15.50 -2.42
C GLU A 45 6.78 -16.52 -1.33
N GLU A 46 5.88 -16.15 -0.44
CA GLU A 46 5.03 -17.14 0.22
C GLU A 46 4.01 -17.60 -0.82
N ASN A 47 4.22 -18.82 -1.33
CA ASN A 47 3.32 -19.57 -2.18
C ASN A 47 1.84 -19.37 -1.78
N ALA A 48 1.00 -18.87 -2.68
CA ALA A 48 -0.38 -19.33 -2.83
C ALA A 48 -1.04 -18.76 -4.10
N ASP A 49 -1.45 -19.67 -4.97
CA ASP A 49 -2.62 -19.60 -5.84
C ASP A 49 -3.45 -18.31 -5.75
N GLN A 50 -3.41 -17.49 -6.82
CA GLN A 50 -4.42 -16.47 -7.12
C GLN A 50 -4.94 -15.68 -5.90
N GLU A 51 -4.04 -15.19 -5.03
CA GLU A 51 -4.45 -14.25 -3.98
C GLU A 51 -4.80 -12.89 -4.61
N PRO A 52 -6.00 -12.36 -4.38
CA PRO A 52 -6.44 -11.12 -5.00
C PRO A 52 -5.59 -9.95 -4.50
N ALA A 53 -5.34 -8.99 -5.39
CA ALA A 53 -4.47 -7.84 -5.17
C ALA A 53 -4.64 -7.23 -3.77
N SER A 54 -3.62 -7.38 -2.92
CA SER A 54 -3.61 -6.86 -1.58
C SER A 54 -3.57 -5.32 -1.59
N VAL A 55 -4.39 -4.71 -0.76
CA VAL A 55 -4.69 -3.28 -0.78
C VAL A 55 -4.18 -2.59 0.47
N ARG A 56 -3.34 -1.57 0.28
CA ARG A 56 -2.81 -0.77 1.39
C ARG A 56 -3.90 0.12 1.99
N VAL A 57 -4.06 0.03 3.30
CA VAL A 57 -4.99 0.82 4.09
C VAL A 57 -4.30 1.52 5.25
N TYR A 58 -4.94 2.55 5.76
CA TYR A 58 -4.57 3.21 7.00
C TYR A 58 -5.81 3.48 7.84
N ALA A 59 -5.62 3.65 9.14
CA ALA A 59 -6.64 4.11 10.08
C ALA A 59 -6.04 5.18 10.97
N ASP A 60 -6.77 6.28 11.12
CA ASP A 60 -6.43 7.34 12.06
C ASP A 60 -7.33 7.18 13.30
N TYR A 61 -6.73 6.88 14.45
CA TYR A 61 -7.47 6.71 15.70
C TYR A 61 -6.72 7.32 16.89
N ALA A 62 -7.41 8.15 17.67
CA ALA A 62 -6.83 8.86 18.82
C ALA A 62 -5.56 9.68 18.48
N GLY A 63 -5.46 10.21 17.26
CA GLY A 63 -4.27 10.94 16.77
C GLY A 63 -3.12 10.03 16.28
N HIS A 64 -3.32 8.71 16.28
CA HIS A 64 -2.35 7.75 15.79
C HIS A 64 -2.76 7.17 14.44
N ARG A 65 -1.87 7.30 13.46
CA ARG A 65 -2.03 6.68 12.15
C ARG A 65 -1.43 5.27 12.16
N THR A 66 -2.28 4.28 11.93
CA THR A 66 -1.91 2.87 11.80
C THR A 66 -2.01 2.48 10.33
N TYR A 67 -0.98 1.84 9.77
CA TYR A 67 -1.00 1.32 8.40
C TYR A 67 -1.21 -0.19 8.40
N GLY A 68 -1.83 -0.69 7.34
CA GLY A 68 -2.02 -2.11 7.13
C GLY A 68 -2.22 -2.51 5.68
N LEU A 69 -2.23 -3.81 5.44
CA LEU A 69 -2.45 -4.44 4.16
C LEU A 69 -3.70 -5.32 4.23
N PHE A 70 -4.70 -5.03 3.41
CA PHE A 70 -5.95 -5.77 3.33
C PHE A 70 -5.91 -6.72 2.12
N VAL A 71 -6.13 -8.00 2.31
CA VAL A 71 -6.23 -8.97 1.21
C VAL A 71 -7.72 -9.23 0.93
N PRO A 72 -8.25 -8.82 -0.25
CA PRO A 72 -9.59 -9.22 -0.70
C PRO A 72 -9.68 -10.75 -0.73
N GLY A 73 -10.85 -11.40 -0.81
CA GLY A 73 -10.92 -12.87 -0.74
C GLY A 73 -11.20 -13.36 0.68
N PRO A 74 -10.23 -13.80 1.50
CA PRO A 74 -10.49 -14.18 2.89
C PRO A 74 -10.86 -12.98 3.79
N GLY A 75 -10.67 -11.74 3.32
CA GLY A 75 -10.94 -10.53 4.10
C GLY A 75 -9.93 -10.30 5.22
N ARG A 76 -8.71 -10.85 5.06
CA ARG A 76 -7.61 -10.73 6.03
C ARG A 76 -7.03 -9.32 5.99
N ILE A 77 -6.62 -8.82 7.14
CA ILE A 77 -5.88 -7.56 7.23
C ILE A 77 -4.64 -7.76 8.09
N GLU A 78 -3.52 -7.24 7.64
CA GLU A 78 -2.27 -7.22 8.38
C GLU A 78 -1.91 -5.80 8.76
N ILE A 79 -1.55 -5.57 10.01
CA ILE A 79 -1.07 -4.26 10.46
C ILE A 79 0.44 -4.20 10.24
N THR A 80 0.89 -3.19 9.51
CA THR A 80 2.29 -3.03 9.09
C THR A 80 2.96 -1.84 9.76
N SER A 81 2.22 -1.07 10.57
CA SER A 81 2.75 0.08 11.30
C SER A 81 2.00 0.30 12.61
N GLY A 82 2.69 0.90 13.58
CA GLY A 82 2.16 1.15 14.92
C GLY A 82 2.40 -0.02 15.88
N PRO A 83 1.79 0.03 17.08
CA PRO A 83 2.04 -0.91 18.17
C PRO A 83 1.52 -2.33 17.91
N LEU A 84 0.67 -2.49 16.90
CA LEU A 84 0.14 -3.79 16.46
C LEU A 84 0.84 -4.28 15.18
N SER A 85 1.95 -3.68 14.78
CA SER A 85 2.71 -4.09 13.60
C SER A 85 3.11 -5.56 13.66
N GLY A 86 2.96 -6.26 12.54
CA GLY A 86 3.20 -7.71 12.42
C GLY A 86 2.04 -8.58 12.87
N ARG A 87 0.91 -8.00 13.32
CA ARG A 87 -0.31 -8.77 13.60
C ARG A 87 -1.22 -8.81 12.38
N SER A 88 -1.57 -10.03 11.98
CA SER A 88 -2.62 -10.25 10.99
C SER A 88 -3.92 -10.72 11.65
N PHE A 89 -5.04 -10.16 11.18
CA PHE A 89 -6.39 -10.41 11.67
C PHE A 89 -7.26 -11.00 10.56
N ARG A 90 -8.23 -11.83 10.94
CA ARG A 90 -9.10 -12.52 9.98
C ARG A 90 -10.14 -11.61 9.35
N THR A 91 -10.45 -10.47 9.97
CA THR A 91 -11.41 -9.49 9.43
C THR A 91 -10.96 -8.07 9.74
N PRO A 92 -11.32 -7.07 8.90
CA PRO A 92 -11.06 -5.67 9.18
C PRO A 92 -11.70 -5.21 10.49
N SER A 93 -12.89 -5.72 10.83
CA SER A 93 -13.55 -5.38 12.10
C SER A 93 -12.77 -5.89 13.31
N GLN A 94 -12.15 -7.06 13.22
CA GLN A 94 -11.30 -7.58 14.30
C GLN A 94 -10.06 -6.69 14.51
N ALA A 95 -9.41 -6.27 13.43
CA ALA A 95 -8.27 -5.35 13.52
C ALA A 95 -8.67 -4.00 14.13
N ALA A 96 -9.80 -3.43 13.70
CA ALA A 96 -10.30 -2.17 14.27
C ALA A 96 -10.59 -2.28 15.77
N ARG A 97 -11.19 -3.39 16.22
CA ARG A 97 -11.44 -3.64 17.65
C ARG A 97 -10.15 -3.67 18.47
N GLU A 98 -9.12 -4.33 17.96
CA GLU A 98 -7.82 -4.44 18.64
C GLU A 98 -7.07 -3.10 18.66
N ILE A 99 -7.12 -2.32 17.57
CA ILE A 99 -6.59 -0.96 17.54
C ILE A 99 -7.28 -0.09 18.60
N VAL A 100 -8.62 -0.11 18.65
CA VAL A 100 -9.37 0.66 19.65
C VAL A 100 -9.05 0.20 21.06
N LYS A 101 -9.05 -1.10 21.32
CA LYS A 101 -8.72 -1.66 22.64
C LYS A 101 -7.32 -1.28 23.10
N HIS A 102 -6.37 -1.20 22.19
CA HIS A 102 -5.00 -0.82 22.50
C HIS A 102 -4.86 0.66 22.85
N TYR A 103 -5.47 1.54 22.06
CA TYR A 103 -5.32 2.99 22.23
C TYR A 103 -6.30 3.61 23.24
N ASN A 104 -7.48 3.01 23.42
CA ASN A 104 -8.48 3.52 24.32
C ASN A 104 -9.35 2.36 24.87
N PRO A 105 -8.91 1.67 25.94
CA PRO A 105 -9.59 0.50 26.47
C PRO A 105 -10.93 0.83 27.17
N ASP A 106 -11.14 2.08 27.56
CA ASP A 106 -12.35 2.55 28.26
C ASP A 106 -13.57 2.75 27.35
N VAL A 107 -13.37 2.73 26.02
CA VAL A 107 -14.47 2.88 25.05
C VAL A 107 -14.86 1.55 24.41
N SER A 108 -16.14 1.42 24.08
CA SER A 108 -16.64 0.20 23.43
C SER A 108 -15.88 -0.08 22.14
N PRO A 109 -15.18 -1.23 22.04
CA PRO A 109 -14.32 -1.54 20.91
C PRO A 109 -15.11 -1.87 19.64
N HIS A 110 -16.44 -1.97 19.72
CA HIS A 110 -17.31 -2.27 18.58
C HIS A 110 -17.20 -1.17 17.52
N ARG A 111 -16.30 -1.36 16.56
CA ARG A 111 -16.12 -0.52 15.38
C ARG A 111 -16.36 -1.32 14.11
N ASN A 112 -16.96 -0.67 13.13
CA ASN A 112 -17.08 -1.21 11.79
C ASN A 112 -15.72 -1.06 11.07
N GLY A 113 -14.97 -2.15 10.93
CA GLY A 113 -13.66 -2.13 10.29
C GLY A 113 -13.68 -1.63 8.85
N TRP A 114 -14.80 -1.78 8.14
CA TRP A 114 -14.93 -1.35 6.75
C TRP A 114 -14.96 0.17 6.56
N SER A 115 -15.47 0.90 7.56
CA SER A 115 -15.48 2.36 7.58
C SER A 115 -14.33 2.94 8.41
N PHE A 116 -13.67 2.10 9.22
CA PHE A 116 -12.54 2.49 10.07
C PHE A 116 -11.23 2.61 9.29
N PHE A 117 -11.04 1.74 8.30
CA PHE A 117 -9.86 1.78 7.43
C PHE A 117 -10.16 2.56 6.14
N ALA A 118 -9.21 3.40 5.74
CA ALA A 118 -9.20 4.14 4.50
C ALA A 118 -8.08 3.63 3.58
N LEU A 119 -8.30 3.67 2.28
CA LEU A 119 -7.34 3.28 1.25
C LEU A 119 -6.23 4.31 1.17
N VAL A 120 -4.97 3.86 1.16
CA VAL A 120 -3.84 4.79 1.00
C VAL A 120 -3.87 5.48 -0.37
N SER A 121 -4.28 4.75 -1.41
CA SER A 121 -4.27 5.25 -2.80
C SER A 121 -5.30 6.34 -3.08
N THR A 122 -6.45 6.32 -2.41
CA THR A 122 -7.58 7.22 -2.73
C THR A 122 -8.12 7.98 -1.53
N GLY A 123 -7.74 7.60 -0.30
CA GLY A 123 -8.35 8.10 0.93
C GLY A 123 -9.80 7.64 1.14
N ALA A 124 -10.37 6.85 0.23
CA ALA A 124 -11.74 6.36 0.33
C ALA A 124 -11.84 5.22 1.37
N PRO A 125 -13.00 5.02 2.03
CA PRO A 125 -13.17 3.95 2.99
C PRO A 125 -12.99 2.57 2.34
N LEU A 126 -12.46 1.61 3.09
CA LEU A 126 -12.27 0.23 2.64
C LEU A 126 -13.59 -0.41 2.15
N GLN A 127 -14.73 0.03 2.71
CA GLN A 127 -16.07 -0.36 2.28
C GLN A 127 -16.31 -0.21 0.76
N THR A 128 -15.64 0.74 0.08
CA THR A 128 -15.76 0.93 -1.37
C THR A 128 -15.31 -0.30 -2.17
N LEU A 129 -14.41 -1.12 -1.64
CA LEU A 129 -13.98 -2.37 -2.29
C LEU A 129 -15.03 -3.48 -2.21
N ARG A 130 -15.96 -3.42 -1.24
CA ARG A 130 -16.97 -4.46 -1.03
C ARG A 130 -18.01 -4.50 -2.17
N TYR A 131 -18.20 -3.38 -2.88
CA TYR A 131 -19.20 -3.25 -3.95
C TYR A 131 -18.63 -3.42 -5.36
N ARG A 132 -17.33 -3.67 -5.50
CA ARG A 132 -16.65 -3.83 -6.79
C ARG A 132 -16.47 -5.29 -7.24
N ALA A 133 -17.12 -6.24 -6.59
CA ALA A 133 -17.24 -7.60 -7.10
C ALA A 133 -18.17 -7.58 -8.33
N VAL A 134 -17.57 -7.41 -9.52
CA VAL A 134 -18.16 -7.75 -10.82
C VAL A 134 -17.49 -9.03 -11.29
#